data_AF-A0A6N6P2N1-F1
#
_entry.id   AF-A0A6N6P2N1-F1
#
_cell.length_a   1.000
_cell.length_b   1.000
_cell.length_c   1.000
_cell.angle_alpha   90.00
_cell.angle_beta   90.00
_cell.angle_gamma   90.00
#
_symmetry.space_group_name_H-M   'P 1'
#
loop_
_entity.id
_entity.type
_entity.pdbx_description
1 polymer ?
#
loop_
_entity_poly.entity_id
_entity_poly.type
_entity_poly.pdbx_seq_one_letter_code
_entity_poly.pdbx_strand_id
1 'polypeptide(L)' 'MKLGEGWHRRNFLTEVIIPSLFSPREVAKASAPLPDLLPGQIGITWIGHASFLLQTPEHSILIDPNWAKWLKVVKRL' A
#
# COMPACT_ATOMS: atom_id res chain seq x y z
N MET A 1 -26.06 27.79 7.19
CA MET A 1 -25.16 28.02 6.04
C MET A 1 -25.84 27.49 4.78
N LYS A 2 -26.23 28.34 3.84
CA LYS A 2 -26.70 27.90 2.51
C LYS A 2 -25.48 27.84 1.59
N LEU A 3 -25.10 26.63 1.17
CA LEU A 3 -24.04 26.43 0.17
C LEU A 3 -24.61 26.85 -1.20
N GLY A 4 -23.92 27.75 -1.90
CA GLY A 4 -24.39 28.33 -3.18
C GLY A 4 -24.40 27.32 -4.34
N GLU A 5 -25.21 27.61 -5.37
CA GLU A 5 -25.48 26.75 -6.55
C GLU A 5 -24.22 26.24 -7.30
N GLY A 6 -23.07 26.88 -7.10
CA GLY A 6 -21.78 26.46 -7.68
C GLY A 6 -21.10 25.26 -7.00
N TRP A 7 -21.53 24.81 -5.82
CA TRP A 7 -20.95 23.66 -5.11
C TRP A 7 -21.10 22.35 -5.91
N HIS A 8 -22.24 22.18 -6.58
CA HIS A 8 -22.52 20.99 -7.39
C HIS A 8 -21.65 20.86 -8.65
N ARG A 9 -21.03 21.96 -9.13
CA ARG A 9 -20.28 21.95 -10.39
C ARG A 9 -18.79 21.57 -10.23
N ARG A 10 -18.31 21.39 -8.99
CA ARG A 10 -16.89 21.08 -8.66
C ARG A 10 -16.79 20.12 -7.48
N ASN A 11 -17.63 19.10 -7.46
CA ASN A 11 -17.75 18.21 -6.32
C ASN A 11 -16.71 17.06 -6.39
N PHE A 12 -15.46 17.40 -6.69
CA PHE A 12 -14.32 16.47 -6.77
C PHE A 12 -14.22 15.58 -5.53
N LEU A 13 -14.54 16.14 -4.35
CA LEU A 13 -14.58 15.39 -3.10
C LEU A 13 -15.62 14.25 -3.14
N THR A 14 -16.83 14.51 -3.63
CA THR A 14 -17.90 13.51 -3.67
C THR A 14 -17.86 12.60 -4.89
N GLU A 15 -17.30 13.09 -6.00
CA GLU A 15 -17.25 12.36 -7.28
C GLU A 15 -15.98 11.52 -7.44
N VAL A 16 -14.87 11.93 -6.81
CA VAL A 16 -13.57 11.25 -6.93
C VAL A 16 -13.14 10.68 -5.59
N ILE A 17 -13.02 11.50 -4.54
CA ILE A 17 -12.44 11.05 -3.27
C ILE A 17 -13.33 10.02 -2.56
N ILE A 18 -14.63 10.29 -2.41
CA ILE A 18 -15.55 9.37 -1.72
C ILE A 18 -15.59 8.01 -2.44
N PRO A 19 -15.83 7.91 -3.77
CA PRO A 19 -15.79 6.64 -4.48
C PRO A 19 -14.46 5.92 -4.34
N SER A 20 -13.32 6.60 -4.50
CA SER A 20 -11.98 5.99 -4.39
C SER A 20 -11.72 5.36 -3.02
N LEU A 21 -12.23 5.96 -1.94
CA LEU A 21 -12.10 5.40 -0.58
C LEU A 21 -12.86 4.08 -0.41
N PHE A 22 -13.97 3.89 -1.12
CA PHE A 22 -14.87 2.73 -1.02
C PHE A 22 -14.70 1.69 -2.14
N SER A 23 -14.03 2.04 -3.24
CA SER A 23 -13.73 1.10 -4.32
C SER A 23 -12.92 -0.10 -3.80
N PRO A 24 -13.23 -1.33 -4.24
CA PRO A 24 -12.41 -2.49 -3.95
C PRO A 24 -10.97 -2.22 -4.40
N ARG A 25 -10.02 -2.55 -3.53
CA ARG A 25 -8.61 -2.47 -3.91
C ARG A 25 -8.36 -3.48 -5.01
N GLU A 26 -7.98 -3.02 -6.20
CA GLU A 26 -7.38 -3.89 -7.19
C GLU A 26 -6.09 -4.45 -6.58
N VAL A 27 -6.12 -5.74 -6.23
CA VAL A 27 -4.90 -6.45 -5.88
C VAL A 27 -4.15 -6.56 -7.20
N ALA A 28 -3.15 -5.69 -7.39
CA ALA A 28 -2.20 -5.86 -8.48
C ALA A 28 -1.78 -7.32 -8.45
N LYS A 29 -1.99 -8.02 -9.58
CA LYS A 29 -1.73 -9.46 -9.70
C LYS A 29 -0.34 -9.68 -9.13
N ALA A 30 -0.26 -10.52 -8.08
CA ALA A 30 0.99 -10.70 -7.36
C ALA A 30 2.08 -10.98 -8.39
N SER A 31 3.13 -10.15 -8.40
CA SER A 31 4.34 -10.48 -9.15
C SER A 31 4.80 -11.88 -8.74
N ALA A 32 5.54 -12.53 -9.63
CA ALA A 32 6.05 -13.88 -9.44
C ALA A 32 6.50 -14.12 -7.98
N PRO A 33 6.19 -15.29 -7.39
CA PRO A 33 6.56 -15.59 -6.02
C PRO A 33 8.07 -15.38 -5.83
N LEU A 34 8.45 -14.93 -4.64
CA LEU A 34 9.86 -14.80 -4.27
C LEU A 34 10.54 -16.18 -4.43
N PRO A 35 11.77 -16.23 -4.93
CA PRO A 35 12.46 -17.50 -5.16
C PRO A 35 12.72 -18.22 -3.84
N ASP A 36 12.68 -19.56 -3.88
CA ASP A 36 13.10 -20.39 -2.76
C ASP A 36 14.61 -20.23 -2.52
N LEU A 37 15.00 -20.20 -1.24
CA LEU A 37 16.39 -20.03 -0.83
C LEU A 37 16.99 -21.37 -0.40
N LEU A 38 18.19 -21.67 -0.90
CA LEU A 38 19.00 -22.81 -0.48
C LEU A 38 19.86 -22.48 0.75
N PRO A 39 20.34 -23.49 1.50
CA PRO A 39 21.28 -23.27 2.60
C PRO A 39 22.48 -22.40 2.18
N GLY A 40 22.75 -21.36 2.95
CA GLY A 40 23.81 -20.37 2.66
C GLY A 40 23.40 -19.20 1.76
N GLN A 41 22.16 -19.16 1.27
CA GLN A 41 21.63 -18.01 0.53
C GLN A 41 20.85 -17.06 1.43
N ILE A 42 20.89 -15.77 1.08
CA ILE A 42 20.11 -14.71 1.71
C ILE A 42 19.35 -13.97 0.62
N GLY A 43 18.04 -13.88 0.78
CA GLY A 43 17.18 -13.04 -0.04
C GLY A 43 17.05 -11.65 0.57
N ILE A 44 17.20 -10.60 -0.24
CA ILE A 44 16.99 -9.21 0.18
C ILE A 44 16.01 -8.58 -0.80
N THR A 45 14.85 -8.17 -0.31
CA THR A 45 13.82 -7.49 -1.09
C THR A 45 13.58 -6.09 -0.51
N TRP A 46 13.76 -5.06 -1.33
CA TRP A 46 13.32 -3.71 -0.98
C TRP A 46 11.80 -3.59 -1.15
N ILE A 47 11.12 -3.14 -0.11
CA ILE A 47 9.64 -3.05 -0.09
C ILE A 47 9.13 -1.61 0.08
N GLY A 48 10.02 -0.62 -0.06
CA GLY A 48 9.72 0.81 -0.04
C GLY A 48 10.41 1.59 1.09
N HIS A 49 10.62 2.89 0.90
CA HIS A 49 11.35 3.78 1.82
C HIS A 49 12.70 3.14 2.26
N ALA A 50 12.89 2.95 3.56
CA ALA A 50 14.03 2.25 4.16
C ALA A 50 13.66 0.85 4.67
N SER A 51 12.51 0.33 4.26
CA SER A 51 12.00 -0.98 4.65
C SER A 51 12.52 -2.09 3.73
N PHE A 52 12.98 -3.18 4.34
CA PHE A 52 13.49 -4.36 3.63
C PHE A 52 12.90 -5.64 4.22
N LEU A 53 12.65 -6.62 3.35
CA LEU A 53 12.41 -7.99 3.72
C LEU A 53 13.71 -8.78 3.50
N LEU A 54 14.30 -9.27 4.57
CA LEU A 54 15.39 -10.25 4.53
C LEU A 54 14.82 -11.64 4.70
N GLN A 55 15.30 -12.59 3.91
CA GLN A 55 14.89 -13.98 3.99
C GLN A 55 16.11 -14.89 4.03
N THR A 56 16.01 -15.93 4.83
CA THR A 56 16.85 -17.12 4.81
C THR A 56 15.95 -18.33 4.52
N PRO A 57 16.50 -19.54 4.31
CA PRO A 57 15.68 -20.74 4.16
C PRO A 57 14.74 -21.03 5.34
N GLU A 58 15.02 -20.46 6.52
CA GLU A 58 14.34 -20.77 7.77
C GLU A 58 13.55 -19.59 8.34
N HIS A 59 13.96 -18.37 8.03
CA HIS A 59 13.46 -17.16 8.70
C HIS A 59 13.16 -16.05 7.70
N SER A 60 12.17 -15.21 8.05
CA SER A 60 11.88 -13.96 7.35
C SER A 60 11.94 -12.81 8.36
N ILE A 61 12.75 -11.80 8.06
CA ILE A 61 13.04 -10.67 8.94
C ILE A 61 12.59 -9.40 8.22
N LEU A 62 11.74 -8.62 8.88
CA LEU A 62 11.26 -7.34 8.37
C LEU A 62 12.02 -6.20 9.04
N ILE A 63 12.70 -5.38 8.24
CA ILE A 63 13.50 -4.24 8.69
C ILE A 63 12.73 -2.95 8.41
N ASP A 64 12.79 -2.01 9.37
CA ASP A 64 12.10 -0.71 9.36
C ASP A 64 10.64 -0.80 8.92
N PRO A 65 9.81 -1.65 9.57
CA PRO A 65 8.42 -1.76 9.17
C PRO A 65 7.68 -0.44 9.47
N ASN A 66 7.14 0.20 8.44
CA ASN A 66 6.31 1.37 8.66
C ASN A 66 4.94 0.96 9.23
N TRP A 67 4.80 1.07 10.54
CA TRP A 67 3.57 0.77 11.30
C TRP A 67 2.65 1.97 11.51
N ALA A 68 2.86 3.06 10.78
CA ALA A 68 2.07 4.25 11.01
C ALA A 68 0.60 4.02 10.62
N LYS A 69 -0.32 4.17 11.59
CA LYS A 69 -1.76 3.90 11.41
C LYS A 69 -2.38 4.69 10.26
N TRP A 70 -1.83 5.87 9.95
CA TRP A 70 -2.29 6.76 8.87
C TRP A 70 -2.01 6.23 7.45
N LEU A 71 -1.06 5.29 7.28
CA LEU A 71 -0.81 4.65 5.99
C LEU A 71 -2.03 3.88 5.45
N LYS A 72 -2.91 3.38 6.33
CA LYS A 72 -4.15 2.72 5.90
C LYS A 72 -5.09 3.67 5.18
N VAL A 73 -5.09 4.95 5.56
CA VAL A 73 -5.92 6.00 4.97
C VAL A 73 -5.30 6.48 3.67
N VAL A 74 -3.99 6.73 3.65
CA VAL A 74 -3.27 7.18 2.44
C VAL A 74 -3.27 6.12 1.34
N LYS A 75 -3.20 4.82 1.67
CA LYS A 75 -3.31 3.74 0.67
C LYS A 75 -4.70 3.65 -0.01
N ARG A 76 -5.69 4.42 0.43
CA ARG A 76 -7.05 4.48 -0.15
C ARG A 76 -7.34 5.77 -0.93
N LEU A 77 -6.45 6.76 -0.85
CA LEU A 77 -6.50 8.00 -1.63
C LEU A 77 -5.55 7.86 -2.82
#